data_AF-A0A7W8NI16-F1
#
_entry.id   AF-A0A7W8NI16-F1
#
_cell.length_a   1.000
_cell.length_b   1.000
_cell.length_c   1.000
_cell.angle_alpha   90.00
_cell.angle_beta   90.00
_cell.angle_gamma   90.00
#
_symmetry.space_group_name_H-M   'P 1'
#
loop_
_entity.id
_entity.type
_entity.pdbx_description
1 polymer ?
#
loop_
_entity_poly.entity_id
_entity_poly.type
_entity_poly.pdbx_seq_one_letter_code
_entity_poly.pdbx_strand_id
1 'polypeptide(L)'
;MVSNLPLQRLLLLTLTGLLASCGTSPLQSVPVPNALGVMELTFTGLGTSHVSATVEPLGVLRPQDTTALASGIQLRSVATSAFDVGPRGAGGQRYLSATFEVRNASADGTAYSTVRQNLTFFAANRVSNLSGTAVTKLVRFDNTDADPAIALNMLPTHGMQFSPTLNNVIVDPQAADFQAFRETEVDASTFTPASTVALFPYGFVVRNASGTGRDLPGNPTPEQFNGRVTFAYRLPLQSAADADPYQVRILVQAADTSLVRVTESLEEQSTAAAQTPAQRAAALGGAEVATFKGSTYSGANAVPLCQVRTAGTSAAPTAFLGGPC
;
A
#
# COMPACT_ATOMS: atom_id res chain seq x y z
N MET A 1 -69.01 -35.19 44.75
CA MET A 1 -68.11 -36.10 44.02
C MET A 1 -68.54 -36.14 42.57
N VAL A 2 -67.57 -36.00 41.69
CA VAL A 2 -67.65 -35.63 40.28
C VAL A 2 -67.86 -36.87 39.41
N SER A 3 -68.66 -36.79 38.34
CA SER A 3 -68.34 -37.44 37.06
C SER A 3 -69.16 -36.86 35.90
N ASN A 4 -68.44 -36.35 34.91
CA ASN A 4 -68.91 -35.63 33.72
C ASN A 4 -68.74 -36.49 32.45
N LEU A 5 -69.52 -36.15 31.43
CA LEU A 5 -69.53 -36.69 30.06
C LEU A 5 -68.18 -36.67 29.32
N PRO A 6 -67.99 -37.48 28.26
CA PRO A 6 -66.97 -37.25 27.25
C PRO A 6 -67.49 -36.39 26.09
N LEU A 7 -66.77 -35.31 25.77
CA LEU A 7 -66.95 -34.48 24.58
C LEU A 7 -65.77 -34.75 23.63
N GLN A 8 -66.04 -35.34 22.47
CA GLN A 8 -65.08 -35.53 21.38
C GLN A 8 -64.57 -34.18 20.86
N ARG A 9 -63.25 -33.96 20.89
CA ARG A 9 -62.59 -32.85 20.17
C ARG A 9 -61.85 -33.40 18.94
N LEU A 10 -62.30 -32.93 17.79
CA LEU A 10 -61.70 -33.11 16.47
C LEU A 10 -60.48 -32.17 16.36
N LEU A 11 -59.28 -32.73 16.15
CA LEU A 11 -58.04 -31.98 15.97
C LEU A 11 -57.83 -31.74 14.47
N LEU A 12 -57.98 -30.49 14.02
CA LEU A 12 -57.63 -30.06 12.66
C LEU A 12 -56.13 -29.70 12.64
N LEU A 13 -55.32 -30.47 11.91
CA LEU A 13 -53.91 -30.18 11.65
C LEU A 13 -53.82 -29.27 10.40
N THR A 14 -53.56 -27.98 10.59
CA THR A 14 -53.21 -27.06 9.51
C THR A 14 -51.71 -27.13 9.23
N LEU A 15 -51.36 -27.66 8.05
CA LEU A 15 -50.00 -27.79 7.54
C LEU A 15 -49.60 -26.48 6.83
N THR A 16 -48.80 -25.65 7.48
CA THR A 16 -48.28 -24.39 6.91
C THR A 16 -47.03 -24.69 6.08
N GLY A 17 -47.15 -24.59 4.75
CA GLY A 17 -46.01 -24.71 3.83
C GLY A 17 -45.11 -23.47 3.87
N LEU A 18 -43.91 -23.60 4.43
CA LEU A 18 -42.84 -22.61 4.28
C LEU A 18 -42.24 -22.74 2.88
N LEU A 19 -42.58 -21.79 2.00
CA LEU A 19 -41.86 -21.55 0.75
C LEU A 19 -40.52 -20.90 1.07
N ALA A 20 -39.43 -21.67 1.03
CA ALA A 20 -38.07 -21.16 1.10
C ALA A 20 -37.75 -20.43 -0.21
N SER A 21 -37.77 -19.09 -0.19
CA SER A 21 -37.22 -18.30 -1.30
C SER A 21 -35.70 -18.40 -1.26
N CYS A 22 -35.08 -18.99 -2.28
CA CYS A 22 -33.67 -18.76 -2.59
C CYS A 22 -33.51 -17.29 -3.03
N GLY A 23 -33.42 -16.38 -2.07
CA GLY A 23 -32.96 -15.02 -2.33
C GLY A 23 -31.48 -15.11 -2.69
N THR A 24 -31.18 -15.14 -3.99
CA THR A 24 -29.86 -14.76 -4.49
C THR A 24 -29.62 -13.33 -4.02
N SER A 25 -28.84 -13.16 -2.95
CA SER A 25 -28.32 -11.85 -2.55
C SER A 25 -27.71 -11.20 -3.79
N PRO A 26 -28.10 -9.96 -4.13
CA PRO A 26 -27.44 -9.26 -5.23
C PRO A 26 -25.95 -9.18 -4.87
N LEU A 27 -25.10 -9.63 -5.79
CA LEU A 27 -23.66 -9.43 -5.68
C LEU A 27 -23.44 -7.93 -5.47
N GLN A 28 -22.94 -7.53 -4.29
CA GLN A 28 -22.51 -6.16 -4.09
C GLN A 28 -21.45 -5.88 -5.16
N SER A 29 -21.74 -4.93 -6.05
CA SER A 29 -20.76 -4.43 -7.00
C SER A 29 -19.61 -3.85 -6.22
N VAL A 30 -18.43 -4.49 -6.26
CA VAL A 30 -17.21 -3.93 -5.69
C VAL A 30 -16.98 -2.58 -6.37
N PRO A 31 -16.91 -1.46 -5.63
CA PRO A 31 -16.65 -0.16 -6.23
C PRO A 31 -15.34 -0.22 -7.01
N VAL A 32 -15.38 0.16 -8.29
CA VAL A 32 -14.17 0.25 -9.11
C VAL A 32 -13.27 1.34 -8.50
N PRO A 33 -12.01 1.02 -8.16
CA PRO A 33 -11.03 2.00 -7.70
C PRO A 33 -10.94 3.23 -8.60
N ASN A 34 -10.93 4.42 -7.97
CA ASN A 34 -10.86 5.69 -8.68
C ASN A 34 -9.39 6.16 -8.78
N ALA A 35 -8.81 6.09 -9.97
CA ALA A 35 -7.43 6.52 -10.22
C ALA A 35 -7.30 8.05 -10.31
N LEU A 36 -6.35 8.62 -9.57
CA LEU A 36 -6.17 10.08 -9.46
C LEU A 36 -5.03 10.62 -10.31
N GLY A 37 -4.05 9.77 -10.60
CA GLY A 37 -2.90 10.12 -11.40
C GLY A 37 -1.68 9.32 -11.02
N VAL A 38 -0.70 9.37 -11.91
CA VAL A 38 0.63 8.80 -11.69
C VAL A 38 1.54 9.89 -11.14
N MET A 39 2.42 9.51 -10.22
CA MET A 39 3.39 10.39 -9.59
C MET A 39 4.77 9.75 -9.57
N GLU A 40 5.82 10.56 -9.59
CA GLU A 40 7.19 10.12 -9.41
C GLU A 40 7.69 10.58 -8.04
N LEU A 41 8.02 9.60 -7.18
CA LEU A 41 8.69 9.78 -5.90
C LEU A 41 10.20 9.76 -6.14
N THR A 42 10.90 10.81 -5.72
CA THR A 42 12.35 10.92 -5.84
C THR A 42 12.99 11.04 -4.47
N PHE A 43 13.85 10.09 -4.10
CA PHE A 43 14.79 10.22 -2.99
C PHE A 43 16.11 10.77 -3.51
N THR A 44 16.71 11.73 -2.82
CA THR A 44 18.03 12.30 -3.16
C THR A 44 18.87 12.45 -1.90
N GLY A 45 20.20 12.41 -2.02
CA GLY A 45 21.08 12.55 -0.87
C GLY A 45 21.41 11.23 -0.16
N LEU A 46 21.08 10.09 -0.77
CA LEU A 46 21.34 8.78 -0.18
C LEU A 46 22.85 8.56 0.02
N GLY A 47 23.22 8.04 1.19
CA GLY A 47 24.63 7.88 1.59
C GLY A 47 25.28 9.14 2.15
N THR A 48 24.50 10.21 2.36
CA THR A 48 24.95 11.44 3.02
C THR A 48 24.21 11.69 4.33
N SER A 49 24.59 12.72 5.07
CA SER A 49 23.88 13.15 6.29
C SER A 49 22.53 13.82 6.03
N HIS A 50 22.25 14.21 4.78
CA HIS A 50 21.03 14.92 4.40
C HIS A 50 20.33 14.19 3.26
N VAL A 51 19.23 13.50 3.60
CA VAL A 51 18.36 12.87 2.62
C VAL A 51 17.10 13.71 2.48
N SER A 52 16.65 13.90 1.24
CA SER A 52 15.38 14.55 0.93
C SER A 52 14.54 13.68 0.00
N ALA A 53 13.24 13.92 0.01
CA ALA A 53 12.31 13.29 -0.91
C ALA A 53 11.29 14.28 -1.45
N THR A 54 10.97 14.16 -2.74
CA THR A 54 9.91 14.90 -3.42
C THR A 54 8.96 13.93 -4.11
N VAL A 55 7.70 14.33 -4.27
CA VAL A 55 6.72 13.60 -5.08
C VAL A 55 6.10 14.58 -6.05
N GLU A 56 6.18 14.27 -7.34
CA GLU A 56 5.69 15.13 -8.40
C GLU A 56 4.66 14.38 -9.26
N PRO A 57 3.51 15.00 -9.58
CA PRO A 57 2.55 14.39 -10.49
C PRO A 57 3.15 14.33 -11.90
N LEU A 58 3.02 13.17 -12.55
CA LEU A 58 3.33 13.04 -13.97
C LEU A 58 2.07 13.37 -14.77
N GLY A 59 2.05 14.57 -15.35
CA GLY A 59 0.96 14.97 -16.23
C GLY A 59 0.80 14.01 -17.41
N VAL A 60 -0.43 13.70 -17.79
CA VAL A 60 -0.72 13.03 -19.06
C VAL A 60 -1.08 14.13 -20.06
N LEU A 61 -0.21 14.42 -21.02
CA LEU A 61 -0.62 15.16 -22.22
C LEU A 61 -1.51 14.22 -23.04
N ARG A 62 -2.83 14.30 -22.87
CA ARG A 62 -3.80 13.65 -23.78
C ARG A 62 -4.29 14.70 -24.80
N PRO A 63 -4.42 14.35 -26.09
CA PRO A 63 -5.14 15.19 -27.05
C PRO A 63 -6.63 15.28 -26.68
N GLN A 64 -7.14 16.50 -26.48
CA GLN A 64 -8.56 16.91 -26.47
C GLN A 64 -9.56 16.07 -25.64
N ASP A 65 -9.45 16.11 -24.31
CA ASP A 65 -10.62 15.91 -23.46
C ASP A 65 -10.80 17.15 -22.56
N THR A 66 -11.88 17.90 -22.75
CA THR A 66 -12.10 19.22 -22.12
C THR A 66 -12.50 19.13 -20.64
N THR A 67 -12.42 17.95 -20.01
CA THR A 67 -12.89 17.74 -18.62
C THR A 67 -11.97 16.91 -17.72
N ALA A 68 -10.80 16.43 -18.16
CA ALA A 68 -9.93 15.62 -17.28
C ALA A 68 -8.44 15.90 -17.45
N LEU A 69 -7.91 16.83 -16.66
CA LEU A 69 -6.51 16.77 -16.25
C LEU A 69 -6.36 15.60 -15.27
N ALA A 70 -5.31 14.79 -15.40
CA ALA A 70 -4.92 13.84 -14.36
C ALA A 70 -4.47 14.63 -13.14
N SER A 71 -5.42 14.91 -12.25
CA SER A 71 -5.30 15.96 -11.25
C SER A 71 -4.40 15.60 -10.06
N GLY A 72 -3.92 14.36 -9.94
CA GLY A 72 -3.00 13.93 -8.89
C GLY A 72 -3.58 14.11 -7.49
N ILE A 73 -2.70 14.12 -6.48
CA ILE A 73 -3.05 14.44 -5.10
C ILE A 73 -1.95 15.35 -4.53
N GLN A 74 -2.31 16.27 -3.63
CA GLN A 74 -1.31 17.13 -3.00
C GLN A 74 -0.60 16.43 -1.85
N LEU A 75 0.73 16.45 -1.90
CA LEU A 75 1.60 15.98 -0.83
C LEU A 75 2.50 17.11 -0.35
N ARG A 76 2.77 17.13 0.95
CA ARG A 76 3.74 18.00 1.60
C ARG A 76 4.74 17.15 2.35
N SER A 77 6.03 17.28 2.05
CA SER A 77 7.08 16.51 2.74
C SER A 77 7.13 16.89 4.22
N VAL A 78 7.24 15.89 5.09
CA VAL A 78 7.29 16.09 6.54
C VAL A 78 8.62 15.60 7.09
N ALA A 79 9.02 14.38 6.71
CA ALA A 79 10.23 13.76 7.20
C ALA A 79 10.82 12.85 6.13
N THR A 80 12.14 12.71 6.14
CA THR A 80 12.86 11.73 5.32
C THR A 80 13.98 11.15 6.17
N SER A 81 14.19 9.85 6.05
CA SER A 81 15.21 9.11 6.79
C SER A 81 15.89 8.12 5.86
N ALA A 82 17.19 7.91 6.07
CA ALA A 82 17.87 6.73 5.59
C ALA A 82 18.93 6.28 6.59
N PHE A 83 19.10 4.98 6.73
CA PHE A 83 20.15 4.39 7.55
C PHE A 83 20.57 3.03 7.02
N ASP A 84 21.83 2.68 7.28
CA ASP A 84 22.47 1.47 6.79
C ASP A 84 22.53 0.43 7.92
N VAL A 85 22.29 -0.84 7.59
CA VAL A 85 22.38 -1.96 8.52
C VAL A 85 23.16 -3.09 7.86
N GLY A 86 24.16 -3.60 8.57
CA GLY A 86 25.02 -4.67 8.12
C GLY A 86 26.16 -4.21 7.18
N PRO A 87 27.08 -5.13 6.84
CA PRO A 87 28.25 -4.83 6.04
C PRO A 87 27.96 -4.72 4.54
N ARG A 88 28.67 -3.80 3.88
CA ARG A 88 28.67 -3.64 2.41
C ARG A 88 29.14 -4.90 1.70
N GLY A 89 28.53 -5.24 0.57
CA GLY A 89 28.89 -6.42 -0.23
C GLY A 89 28.64 -7.78 0.46
N ALA A 90 28.12 -7.78 1.68
CA ALA A 90 27.88 -8.97 2.50
C ALA A 90 26.47 -8.94 3.11
N GLY A 91 25.48 -8.55 2.31
CA GLY A 91 24.06 -8.56 2.67
C GLY A 91 23.56 -7.30 3.38
N GLY A 92 24.41 -6.30 3.62
CA GLY A 92 24.00 -5.01 4.19
C GLY A 92 22.94 -4.31 3.35
N GLN A 93 22.05 -3.59 4.02
CA GLN A 93 20.89 -2.92 3.44
C GLN A 93 20.86 -1.46 3.87
N ARG A 94 20.42 -0.59 2.97
CA ARG A 94 19.98 0.76 3.29
C ARG A 94 18.47 0.77 3.38
N TYR A 95 17.93 1.19 4.52
CA TYR A 95 16.52 1.49 4.68
C TYR A 95 16.32 2.97 4.38
N LEU A 96 15.28 3.29 3.61
CA LEU A 96 14.86 4.66 3.34
C LEU A 96 13.36 4.80 3.60
N SER A 97 12.98 5.95 4.13
CA SER A 97 11.58 6.31 4.29
C SER A 97 11.36 7.80 4.04
N ALA A 98 10.24 8.14 3.43
CA ALA A 98 9.78 9.53 3.30
C ALA A 98 8.32 9.62 3.66
N THR A 99 8.03 10.46 4.65
CA THR A 99 6.68 10.71 5.14
C THR A 99 6.16 12.02 4.60
N PHE A 100 4.96 11.96 4.04
CA PHE A 100 4.24 13.10 3.49
C PHE A 100 2.90 13.28 4.20
N GLU A 101 2.55 14.53 4.42
CA GLU A 101 1.18 14.95 4.67
C GLU A 101 0.42 14.95 3.34
N VAL A 102 -0.85 14.52 3.36
CA VAL A 102 -1.70 14.39 2.18
C VAL A 102 -2.94 15.26 2.34
N ARG A 103 -3.21 16.06 1.32
CA ARG A 103 -4.42 16.87 1.21
C ARG A 103 -5.29 16.32 0.10
N ASN A 104 -6.59 16.21 0.36
CA ASN A 104 -7.58 15.79 -0.64
C ASN A 104 -7.86 16.89 -1.67
N ALA A 105 -6.85 17.19 -2.48
CA ALA A 105 -6.86 18.21 -3.51
C ALA A 105 -5.95 17.83 -4.67
N SER A 106 -6.23 18.38 -5.84
CA SER A 106 -5.42 18.23 -7.04
C SER A 106 -4.15 19.07 -6.99
N ALA A 107 -3.21 18.78 -7.89
CA ALA A 107 -1.90 19.42 -7.96
C ALA A 107 -1.96 20.96 -8.04
N ASP A 108 -2.99 21.50 -8.68
CA ASP A 108 -3.26 22.95 -8.80
C ASP A 108 -3.83 23.61 -7.52
N GLY A 109 -4.12 22.82 -6.48
CA GLY A 109 -4.71 23.29 -5.23
C GLY A 109 -6.22 23.14 -5.11
N THR A 110 -6.91 22.75 -6.19
CA THR A 110 -8.36 22.59 -6.18
C THR A 110 -8.76 21.41 -5.29
N ALA A 111 -9.57 21.70 -4.25
CA ALA A 111 -10.02 20.67 -3.32
C ALA A 111 -10.99 19.70 -4.01
N TYR A 112 -10.82 18.39 -3.79
CA TYR A 112 -11.80 17.41 -4.24
C TYR A 112 -13.02 17.45 -3.33
N SER A 113 -14.23 17.52 -3.91
CA SER A 113 -15.47 17.55 -3.14
C SER A 113 -15.86 16.20 -2.54
N THR A 114 -15.37 15.11 -3.13
CA THR A 114 -15.66 13.74 -2.70
C THR A 114 -14.72 13.32 -1.58
N VAL A 115 -15.29 12.73 -0.52
CA VAL A 115 -14.51 12.07 0.53
C VAL A 115 -13.73 10.92 -0.08
N ARG A 116 -12.44 10.83 0.22
CA ARG A 116 -11.62 9.69 -0.20
C ARG A 116 -11.54 8.68 0.91
N GLN A 117 -11.57 7.41 0.53
CA GLN A 117 -11.43 6.31 1.46
C GLN A 117 -10.26 5.45 1.03
N ASN A 118 -9.34 5.21 1.96
CA ASN A 118 -8.26 4.25 1.81
C ASN A 118 -7.42 4.51 0.55
N LEU A 119 -7.15 5.79 0.31
CA LEU A 119 -6.28 6.28 -0.74
C LEU A 119 -4.93 5.55 -0.65
N THR A 120 -4.56 4.88 -1.74
CA THR A 120 -3.36 4.06 -1.83
C THR A 120 -2.49 4.53 -2.98
N PHE A 121 -1.19 4.60 -2.73
CA PHE A 121 -0.17 4.80 -3.76
C PHE A 121 0.39 3.44 -4.16
N PHE A 122 -0.18 2.86 -5.20
CA PHE A 122 0.29 1.59 -5.77
C PHE A 122 1.59 1.80 -6.51
N ALA A 123 2.54 0.89 -6.34
CA ALA A 123 3.72 0.90 -7.18
C ALA A 123 3.32 0.59 -8.63
N ALA A 124 3.87 1.36 -9.58
CA ALA A 124 3.46 1.33 -10.97
C ALA A 124 4.66 1.08 -11.89
N ASN A 125 4.40 0.43 -13.02
CA ASN A 125 5.38 0.10 -14.04
C ASN A 125 4.97 0.68 -15.39
N ARG A 126 5.92 1.24 -16.13
CA ARG A 126 5.82 1.55 -17.55
C ARG A 126 7.02 0.95 -18.27
N VAL A 127 6.94 0.80 -19.59
CA VAL A 127 8.00 0.16 -20.40
C VAL A 127 9.39 0.76 -20.16
N SER A 128 9.48 2.05 -19.82
CA SER A 128 10.75 2.74 -19.56
C SER A 128 11.33 2.55 -18.15
N ASN A 129 10.67 1.78 -17.26
CA ASN A 129 11.18 1.53 -15.92
C ASN A 129 12.33 0.51 -15.95
N LEU A 130 13.22 0.62 -14.97
CA LEU A 130 14.38 -0.24 -14.84
C LEU A 130 13.95 -1.68 -14.53
N SER A 131 14.39 -2.61 -15.37
CA SER A 131 14.22 -4.06 -15.19
C SER A 131 12.77 -4.50 -14.95
N GLY A 132 11.80 -3.74 -15.47
CA GLY A 132 10.38 -3.99 -15.29
C GLY A 132 9.90 -3.86 -13.84
N THR A 133 10.55 -3.02 -13.03
CA THR A 133 10.19 -2.68 -11.63
C THR A 133 9.39 -1.37 -11.56
N ALA A 134 9.10 -0.88 -10.35
CA ALA A 134 8.57 0.47 -10.15
C ALA A 134 9.63 1.59 -10.24
N VAL A 135 10.92 1.24 -10.28
CA VAL A 135 12.02 2.19 -10.29
C VAL A 135 12.21 2.75 -11.69
N THR A 136 12.17 4.07 -11.85
CA THR A 136 12.36 4.75 -13.14
C THR A 136 13.81 5.15 -13.39
N LYS A 137 14.59 5.41 -12.33
CA LYS A 137 15.97 5.89 -12.42
C LYS A 137 16.74 5.59 -11.14
N LEU A 138 18.02 5.21 -11.29
CA LEU A 138 19.01 5.16 -10.22
C LEU A 138 20.22 5.97 -10.65
N VAL A 139 20.65 6.92 -9.82
CA VAL A 139 21.75 7.84 -10.15
C VAL A 139 22.79 7.80 -9.03
N ARG A 140 24.07 7.67 -9.38
CA ARG A 140 25.21 7.71 -8.46
C ARG A 140 25.53 9.15 -8.06
N PHE A 141 26.44 9.30 -7.09
CA PHE A 141 26.86 10.61 -6.58
C PHE A 141 27.51 11.50 -7.66
N ASP A 142 28.19 10.90 -8.64
CA ASP A 142 28.82 11.60 -9.77
C ASP A 142 27.84 11.94 -10.91
N ASN A 143 26.53 11.77 -10.69
CA ASN A 143 25.44 11.94 -11.65
C ASN A 143 25.41 10.92 -12.81
N THR A 144 26.23 9.87 -12.77
CA THR A 144 26.12 8.75 -13.71
C THR A 144 25.01 7.78 -13.30
N ASP A 145 24.56 6.94 -14.24
CA ASP A 145 23.57 5.91 -13.94
C ASP A 145 24.18 4.82 -13.03
N ALA A 146 23.46 4.44 -11.97
CA ALA A 146 23.82 3.29 -11.15
C ALA A 146 23.44 1.97 -11.86
N ASP A 147 23.91 0.84 -11.34
CA ASP A 147 23.56 -0.46 -11.92
C ASP A 147 22.04 -0.70 -11.87
N PRO A 148 21.35 -0.89 -13.01
CA PRO A 148 19.91 -1.11 -13.03
C PRO A 148 19.47 -2.43 -12.37
N ALA A 149 20.37 -3.38 -12.14
CA ALA A 149 20.09 -4.62 -11.40
C ALA A 149 19.75 -4.35 -9.91
N ILE A 150 20.19 -3.21 -9.36
CA ILE A 150 19.84 -2.80 -7.99
C ILE A 150 18.31 -2.65 -7.85
N ALA A 151 17.61 -2.19 -8.90
CA ALA A 151 16.17 -2.00 -8.88
C ALA A 151 15.39 -3.30 -8.56
N LEU A 152 15.88 -4.46 -9.03
CA LEU A 152 15.24 -5.76 -8.76
C LEU A 152 15.30 -6.16 -7.28
N ASN A 153 16.24 -5.60 -6.54
CA ASN A 153 16.48 -5.89 -5.13
C ASN A 153 16.03 -4.74 -4.21
N MET A 154 15.44 -3.69 -4.79
CA MET A 154 14.79 -2.63 -4.03
C MET A 154 13.38 -3.09 -3.66
N LEU A 155 13.19 -3.40 -2.38
CA LEU A 155 11.96 -4.02 -1.88
C LEU A 155 11.20 -3.04 -0.99
N PRO A 156 9.85 -2.98 -1.10
CA PRO A 156 9.05 -2.13 -0.23
C PRO A 156 9.02 -2.71 1.19
N THR A 157 8.97 -1.81 2.18
CA THR A 157 8.87 -2.14 3.61
C THR A 157 7.92 -1.17 4.28
N HIS A 158 7.61 -1.36 5.58
CA HIS A 158 7.14 -0.23 6.38
C HIS A 158 8.25 0.80 6.57
N GLY A 159 7.91 1.99 7.07
CA GLY A 159 8.94 2.88 7.61
C GLY A 159 9.62 2.21 8.79
N MET A 160 10.93 2.08 8.68
CA MET A 160 11.75 1.39 9.67
C MET A 160 12.55 2.40 10.49
N GLN A 161 12.94 1.98 11.69
CA GLN A 161 13.94 2.67 12.51
C GLN A 161 14.92 1.64 13.07
N PHE A 162 16.17 2.05 13.24
CA PHE A 162 17.14 1.24 13.96
C PHE A 162 16.89 1.36 15.46
N SER A 163 16.76 0.23 16.16
CA SER A 163 16.69 0.16 17.61
C SER A 163 18.07 -0.19 18.17
N PRO A 164 18.79 0.76 18.79
CA PRO A 164 20.09 0.47 19.41
C PRO A 164 19.97 -0.54 20.55
N THR A 165 18.84 -0.56 21.25
CA THR A 165 18.57 -1.48 22.37
C THR A 165 18.42 -2.92 21.91
N LEU A 166 17.74 -3.15 20.79
CA LEU A 166 17.58 -4.50 20.21
C LEU A 166 18.71 -4.83 19.22
N ASN A 167 19.57 -3.86 18.91
CA ASN A 167 20.55 -3.92 17.82
C ASN A 167 19.94 -4.47 16.52
N ASN A 168 18.74 -3.99 16.19
CA ASN A 168 17.95 -4.52 15.09
C ASN A 168 17.04 -3.44 14.49
N VAL A 169 16.51 -3.72 13.30
CA VAL A 169 15.56 -2.86 12.60
C VAL A 169 14.15 -3.21 13.07
N ILE A 170 13.39 -2.18 13.47
CA ILE A 170 11.99 -2.31 13.87
C ILE A 170 11.10 -1.37 13.07
N VAL A 171 9.84 -1.73 12.90
CA VAL A 171 8.85 -0.84 12.30
C VAL A 171 8.66 0.38 13.19
N ASP A 172 8.65 1.56 12.59
CA ASP A 172 8.10 2.76 13.21
C ASP A 172 6.57 2.67 13.16
N PRO A 173 5.87 2.60 14.31
CA PRO A 173 4.41 2.53 14.35
C PRO A 173 3.71 3.68 13.63
N GLN A 174 4.37 4.84 13.52
CA GLN A 174 3.85 6.01 12.81
C GLN A 174 4.13 5.97 11.30
N ALA A 175 4.79 4.93 10.79
CA ALA A 175 5.15 4.79 9.39
C ALA A 175 4.81 3.39 8.82
N ALA A 176 3.89 2.67 9.47
CA ALA A 176 3.43 1.35 9.04
C ALA A 176 2.39 1.42 7.89
N ASP A 177 2.73 2.11 6.80
CA ASP A 177 1.79 2.42 5.71
C ASP A 177 1.87 1.46 4.50
N PHE A 178 2.90 0.61 4.43
CA PHE A 178 3.01 -0.44 3.41
C PHE A 178 1.85 -1.44 3.48
N GLN A 179 1.30 -1.76 2.30
CA GLN A 179 0.25 -2.74 2.13
C GLN A 179 0.51 -3.63 0.91
N ALA A 180 0.33 -4.93 1.10
CA ALA A 180 0.39 -5.95 0.07
C ALA A 180 -1.01 -6.43 -0.34
N PHE A 181 -1.13 -6.77 -1.62
CA PHE A 181 -2.37 -7.14 -2.28
C PHE A 181 -2.24 -8.48 -3.00
N ARG A 182 -3.36 -9.08 -3.37
CA ARG A 182 -3.40 -10.17 -4.36
C ARG A 182 -3.27 -9.55 -5.75
N GLU A 183 -2.74 -10.31 -6.71
CA GLU A 183 -2.67 -9.85 -8.12
C GLU A 183 -4.05 -9.46 -8.67
N THR A 184 -5.10 -10.22 -8.31
CA THR A 184 -6.49 -9.95 -8.73
C THR A 184 -7.06 -8.66 -8.16
N GLU A 185 -6.48 -8.10 -7.10
CA GLU A 185 -6.95 -6.85 -6.47
C GLU A 185 -6.34 -5.60 -7.13
N VAL A 186 -5.31 -5.78 -7.97
CA VAL A 186 -4.65 -4.70 -8.74
C VAL A 186 -4.73 -4.95 -10.25
N ASP A 187 -5.56 -5.90 -10.67
CA ASP A 187 -5.72 -6.27 -12.07
C ASP A 187 -6.46 -5.18 -12.85
N ALA A 188 -6.03 -4.94 -14.09
CA ALA A 188 -6.60 -3.91 -14.95
C ALA A 188 -8.11 -4.08 -15.26
N SER A 189 -8.64 -5.30 -15.12
CA SER A 189 -10.08 -5.59 -15.23
C SER A 189 -10.88 -5.09 -14.03
N THR A 190 -10.23 -4.96 -12.88
CA THR A 190 -10.83 -4.47 -11.62
C THR A 190 -10.48 -3.02 -11.32
N PHE A 191 -9.43 -2.51 -11.95
CA PHE A 191 -8.83 -1.20 -11.70
C PHE A 191 -8.45 -0.57 -13.04
N THR A 192 -9.07 0.54 -13.44
CA THR A 192 -8.67 1.26 -14.66
C THR A 192 -7.60 2.30 -14.30
N PRO A 193 -6.34 2.14 -14.72
CA PRO A 193 -5.32 3.10 -14.35
C PRO A 193 -5.47 4.44 -15.09
N ALA A 194 -5.01 5.55 -14.48
CA ALA A 194 -5.08 6.88 -15.08
C ALA A 194 -4.23 7.01 -16.37
N SER A 195 -3.28 6.09 -16.59
CA SER A 195 -2.38 6.07 -17.75
C SER A 195 -2.01 4.62 -18.14
N THR A 196 -1.19 4.45 -19.19
CA THR A 196 -0.68 3.14 -19.63
C THR A 196 0.40 2.60 -18.69
N VAL A 197 0.02 2.37 -17.42
CA VAL A 197 0.87 1.74 -16.42
C VAL A 197 0.28 0.40 -15.99
N ALA A 198 1.15 -0.54 -15.67
CA ALA A 198 0.79 -1.77 -14.97
C ALA A 198 1.04 -1.56 -13.47
N LEU A 199 0.12 -2.03 -12.62
CA LEU A 199 0.31 -1.96 -11.18
C LEU A 199 1.03 -3.20 -10.64
N PHE A 200 1.78 -3.01 -9.56
CA PHE A 200 2.23 -4.08 -8.71
C PHE A 200 1.24 -4.30 -7.56
N PRO A 201 1.12 -5.54 -7.05
CA PRO A 201 0.26 -5.88 -5.92
C PRO A 201 0.82 -5.40 -4.57
N TYR A 202 1.34 -4.17 -4.52
CA TYR A 202 1.76 -3.50 -3.30
C TYR A 202 1.68 -1.98 -3.44
N GLY A 203 1.57 -1.30 -2.30
CA GLY A 203 1.52 0.16 -2.25
C GLY A 203 1.64 0.71 -0.83
N PHE A 204 1.39 2.00 -0.70
CA PHE A 204 1.43 2.72 0.57
C PHE A 204 0.11 3.44 0.79
N VAL A 205 -0.54 3.14 1.91
CA VAL A 205 -1.90 3.60 2.20
C VAL A 205 -1.86 4.83 3.07
N VAL A 206 -2.64 5.84 2.68
CA VAL A 206 -2.82 7.06 3.46
C VAL A 206 -3.60 6.74 4.73
N ARG A 207 -3.05 7.10 5.88
CA ARG A 207 -3.76 7.11 7.17
C ARG A 207 -4.27 8.51 7.45
N ASN A 208 -5.34 8.61 8.24
CA ASN A 208 -5.73 9.90 8.77
C ASN A 208 -4.61 10.43 9.69
N ALA A 209 -4.33 11.73 9.60
CA ALA A 209 -3.34 12.42 10.41
C ALA A 209 -3.69 12.38 11.91
N SER A 210 -4.97 12.23 12.28
CA SER A 210 -5.43 11.96 13.66
C SER A 210 -4.97 10.61 14.20
N GLY A 211 -4.47 9.73 13.33
CA GLY A 211 -4.09 8.34 13.67
C GLY A 211 -5.26 7.35 13.62
N THR A 212 -6.47 7.79 13.28
CA THR A 212 -7.68 6.94 13.27
C THR A 212 -8.31 6.88 11.88
N GLY A 213 -8.41 5.66 11.32
CA GLY A 213 -9.08 5.42 10.05
C GLY A 213 -8.28 5.81 8.80
N ARG A 214 -8.96 5.71 7.65
CA ARG A 214 -8.38 5.83 6.30
C ARG A 214 -9.14 6.83 5.42
N ASP A 215 -10.00 7.65 6.02
CA ASP A 215 -10.81 8.63 5.30
C ASP A 215 -10.13 9.99 5.24
N LEU A 216 -10.21 10.64 4.08
CA LEU A 216 -9.85 12.05 3.87
C LEU A 216 -11.11 12.84 3.52
N PRO A 217 -11.44 13.90 4.28
CA PRO A 217 -12.66 14.66 4.04
C PRO A 217 -12.64 15.33 2.65
N GLY A 218 -13.83 15.52 2.08
CA GLY A 218 -14.02 16.35 0.90
C GLY A 218 -13.91 17.84 1.26
N ASN A 219 -13.55 18.65 0.27
CA ASN A 219 -13.41 20.11 0.36
C ASN A 219 -12.43 20.61 1.45
N PRO A 220 -11.22 20.04 1.61
CA PRO A 220 -10.25 20.58 2.58
C PRO A 220 -9.84 22.01 2.22
N THR A 221 -9.66 22.86 3.24
CA THR A 221 -9.04 24.18 3.06
C THR A 221 -7.58 24.04 2.60
N PRO A 222 -6.93 25.09 2.03
CA PRO A 222 -5.57 25.00 1.49
C PRO A 222 -4.52 24.41 2.44
N GLU A 223 -4.61 24.70 3.74
CA GLU A 223 -3.64 24.21 4.75
C GLU A 223 -4.07 22.92 5.45
N GLN A 224 -5.22 22.35 5.06
CA GLN A 224 -5.80 21.21 5.74
C GLN A 224 -5.33 19.89 5.13
N PHE A 225 -4.15 19.44 5.58
CA PHE A 225 -3.59 18.12 5.28
C PHE A 225 -4.07 17.10 6.31
N ASN A 226 -5.14 16.37 6.00
CA ASN A 226 -5.71 15.37 6.91
C ASN A 226 -5.16 13.96 6.75
N GLY A 227 -4.33 13.72 5.74
CA GLY A 227 -3.72 12.43 5.49
C GLY A 227 -2.24 12.43 5.85
N ARG A 228 -1.71 11.24 6.08
CA ARG A 228 -0.28 10.98 6.16
C ARG A 228 0.03 9.67 5.45
N VAL A 229 1.16 9.62 4.76
CA VAL A 229 1.66 8.40 4.13
C VAL A 229 3.18 8.35 4.22
N THR A 230 3.72 7.18 4.50
CA THR A 230 5.16 6.92 4.45
C THR A 230 5.47 5.96 3.33
N PHE A 231 6.24 6.42 2.35
CA PHE A 231 6.87 5.55 1.36
C PHE A 231 8.17 5.01 1.96
N ALA A 232 8.35 3.70 1.93
CA ALA A 232 9.54 3.09 2.52
C ALA A 232 10.01 1.87 1.75
N TYR A 233 11.32 1.75 1.64
CA TYR A 233 12.00 0.71 0.89
C TYR A 233 13.30 0.33 1.58
N ARG A 234 13.78 -0.86 1.27
CA ARG A 234 15.17 -1.26 1.49
C ARG A 234 15.86 -1.53 0.15
N LEU A 235 17.15 -1.20 0.06
CA LEU A 235 17.99 -1.57 -1.07
C LEU A 235 19.33 -2.14 -0.57
N PRO A 236 19.95 -3.08 -1.31
CA PRO A 236 21.23 -3.64 -0.92
C PRO A 236 22.34 -2.58 -1.04
N LEU A 237 23.24 -2.58 -0.06
CA LEU A 237 24.47 -1.80 -0.13
C LEU A 237 25.43 -2.45 -1.13
N GLN A 238 25.94 -1.65 -2.05
CA GLN A 238 26.93 -2.10 -3.01
C GLN A 238 28.28 -2.33 -2.31
N SER A 239 29.12 -3.17 -2.92
CA SER A 239 30.45 -3.48 -2.39
C SER A 239 31.32 -2.24 -2.23
N ALA A 240 31.24 -1.31 -3.19
CA ALA A 240 31.86 0.00 -3.15
C ALA A 240 30.81 1.10 -2.90
N ALA A 241 31.15 2.10 -2.09
CA ALA A 241 30.21 3.14 -1.67
C ALA A 241 29.83 4.11 -2.80
N ASP A 242 30.71 4.33 -3.76
CA ASP A 242 30.48 5.14 -4.97
C ASP A 242 29.54 4.47 -5.98
N ALA A 243 29.37 3.14 -5.88
CA ALA A 243 28.42 2.39 -6.67
C ALA A 243 26.98 2.46 -6.13
N ASP A 244 26.78 2.90 -4.88
CA ASP A 244 25.44 3.07 -4.32
C ASP A 244 24.64 4.15 -5.07
N PRO A 245 23.32 3.99 -5.21
CA PRO A 245 22.47 5.08 -5.64
C PRO A 245 22.52 6.24 -4.66
N TYR A 246 22.79 7.44 -5.18
CA TYR A 246 22.62 8.73 -4.50
C TYR A 246 21.19 9.25 -4.65
N GLN A 247 20.57 9.00 -5.81
CA GLN A 247 19.17 9.30 -6.10
C GLN A 247 18.44 8.06 -6.63
N VAL A 248 17.19 7.91 -6.19
CA VAL A 248 16.27 6.85 -6.63
C VAL A 248 14.94 7.47 -6.99
N ARG A 249 14.40 7.11 -8.17
CA ARG A 249 13.09 7.57 -8.63
C ARG A 249 12.14 6.39 -8.81
N ILE A 250 10.92 6.53 -8.33
CA ILE A 250 9.94 5.46 -8.22
C ILE A 250 8.59 5.95 -8.73
N LEU A 251 7.97 5.17 -9.60
CA LEU A 251 6.66 5.45 -10.14
C LEU A 251 5.57 4.87 -9.24
N VAL A 252 4.61 5.71 -8.87
CA VAL A 252 3.44 5.30 -8.09
C VAL A 252 2.16 5.82 -8.74
N GLN A 253 1.05 5.12 -8.54
CA GLN A 253 -0.26 5.58 -8.92
C GLN A 253 -1.15 5.74 -7.70
N ALA A 254 -1.68 6.94 -7.51
CA ALA A 254 -2.65 7.23 -6.46
C ALA A 254 -4.05 6.78 -6.89
N ALA A 255 -4.72 6.02 -6.04
CA ALA A 255 -6.10 5.60 -6.25
C ALA A 255 -6.83 5.24 -4.97
N ASP A 256 -8.14 5.45 -4.96
CA ASP A 256 -9.02 4.99 -3.88
C ASP A 256 -9.24 3.48 -4.00
N THR A 257 -9.27 2.75 -2.88
CA THR A 257 -9.56 1.30 -2.86
C THR A 257 -10.51 0.96 -1.73
N SER A 258 -11.46 0.04 -1.95
CA SER A 258 -12.38 -0.39 -0.89
C SER A 258 -11.75 -1.34 0.14
N LEU A 259 -10.50 -1.80 -0.10
CA LEU A 259 -9.89 -2.87 0.69
C LEU A 259 -9.12 -2.34 1.90
N VAL A 260 -9.76 -2.36 3.06
CA VAL A 260 -9.09 -2.04 4.33
C VAL A 260 -8.30 -3.26 4.81
N ARG A 261 -6.98 -3.15 4.77
CA ARG A 261 -6.06 -4.22 5.16
C ARG A 261 -4.83 -3.61 5.84
N VAL A 262 -4.11 -4.41 6.59
CA VAL A 262 -2.75 -4.13 7.05
C VAL A 262 -1.84 -5.26 6.63
N THR A 263 -0.54 -5.01 6.51
CA THR A 263 0.44 -6.04 6.17
C THR A 263 1.37 -6.28 7.34
N GLU A 264 1.72 -7.54 7.56
CA GLU A 264 2.91 -7.90 8.32
C GLU A 264 4.09 -7.91 7.36
N SER A 265 5.01 -6.96 7.51
CA SER A 265 6.24 -6.93 6.71
C SER A 265 7.17 -8.10 7.04
N LEU A 266 8.11 -8.42 6.14
CA LEU A 266 9.11 -9.47 6.39
C LEU A 266 9.98 -9.13 7.62
N GLU A 267 10.28 -7.84 7.82
CA GLU A 267 11.04 -7.35 8.96
C GLU A 267 10.30 -7.51 10.30
N GLU A 268 8.97 -7.47 10.30
CA GLU A 268 8.15 -7.71 11.49
C GLU A 268 8.12 -9.18 11.90
N GLN A 269 8.29 -10.12 10.96
CA GLN A 269 8.25 -11.55 11.28
C GLN A 269 9.39 -11.98 12.20
N SER A 270 10.54 -11.31 12.10
CA SER A 270 11.72 -11.59 12.92
C SER A 270 11.81 -10.74 14.18
N THR A 271 10.95 -9.73 14.35
CA THR A 271 11.14 -8.73 15.39
C THR A 271 9.83 -8.29 16.03
N ALA A 272 9.74 -8.40 17.36
CA ALA A 272 8.61 -7.85 18.10
C ALA A 272 8.59 -6.32 17.97
N ALA A 273 7.65 -5.79 17.20
CA ALA A 273 7.44 -4.36 17.03
C ALA A 273 6.65 -3.76 18.21
N ALA A 274 6.79 -2.44 18.43
CA ALA A 274 6.01 -1.70 19.43
C ALA A 274 4.50 -1.69 19.11
N GLN A 275 4.13 -1.94 17.85
CA GLN A 275 2.76 -2.17 17.42
C GLN A 275 2.69 -3.40 16.51
N THR A 276 1.83 -4.35 16.84
CA THR A 276 1.65 -5.58 16.04
C THR A 276 0.69 -5.36 14.87
N PRO A 277 0.76 -6.20 13.82
CA PRO A 277 -0.25 -6.23 12.76
C PRO A 277 -1.67 -6.38 13.31
N ALA A 278 -1.87 -7.17 14.38
CA ALA A 278 -3.18 -7.34 15.02
C ALA A 278 -3.71 -6.03 15.63
N GLN A 279 -2.85 -5.24 16.28
CA GLN A 279 -3.24 -3.95 16.83
C GLN A 279 -3.57 -2.94 15.71
N ARG A 280 -2.81 -2.94 14.60
CA ARG A 280 -3.14 -2.10 13.43
C ARG A 280 -4.47 -2.48 12.81
N ALA A 281 -4.74 -3.79 12.67
CA ALA A 281 -6.02 -4.28 12.15
C ALA A 281 -7.19 -3.91 13.07
N ALA A 282 -7.04 -4.06 14.39
CA ALA A 282 -8.06 -3.70 15.36
C ALA A 282 -8.38 -2.20 15.34
N ALA A 283 -7.37 -1.34 15.19
CA ALA A 283 -7.56 0.11 15.05
C ALA A 283 -8.35 0.52 13.79
N LEU A 284 -8.44 -0.39 12.82
CA LEU A 284 -9.23 -0.23 11.58
C LEU A 284 -10.53 -1.06 11.60
N GLY A 285 -11.03 -1.41 12.79
CA GLY A 285 -12.30 -2.14 12.92
C GLY A 285 -12.22 -3.63 12.62
N GLY A 286 -11.02 -4.23 12.74
CA GLY A 286 -10.80 -5.65 12.44
C GLY A 286 -10.46 -5.91 10.97
N ALA A 287 -9.67 -5.03 10.36
CA ALA A 287 -9.21 -5.17 8.98
C ALA A 287 -8.50 -6.51 8.71
N GLU A 288 -8.39 -6.88 7.44
CA GLU A 288 -7.59 -8.04 7.03
C GLU A 288 -6.10 -7.84 7.36
N VAL A 289 -5.39 -8.94 7.60
CA VAL A 289 -3.93 -8.94 7.80
C VAL A 289 -3.26 -9.77 6.71
N ALA A 290 -2.63 -9.11 5.74
CA ALA A 290 -1.79 -9.77 4.76
C ALA A 290 -0.51 -10.30 5.40
N THR A 291 -0.19 -11.56 5.13
CA THR A 291 1.00 -12.22 5.65
C THR A 291 1.84 -12.83 4.54
N PHE A 292 3.17 -12.76 4.69
CA PHE A 292 4.12 -13.43 3.81
C PHE A 292 4.52 -14.79 4.35
N LYS A 293 5.21 -15.58 3.52
CA LYS A 293 5.76 -16.87 3.92
C LYS A 293 6.62 -16.71 5.18
N GLY A 294 6.42 -17.59 6.16
CA GLY A 294 7.16 -17.56 7.42
C GLY A 294 6.44 -16.82 8.56
N SER A 295 5.30 -16.18 8.27
CA SER A 295 4.46 -15.54 9.27
C SER A 295 4.07 -16.49 10.40
N THR A 296 4.16 -15.99 11.63
CA THR A 296 3.62 -16.65 12.84
C THR A 296 2.31 -16.02 13.31
N TYR A 297 1.75 -15.10 12.52
CA TYR A 297 0.52 -14.40 12.84
C TYR A 297 -0.65 -15.37 13.04
N SER A 298 -1.21 -15.37 14.25
CA SER A 298 -2.34 -16.23 14.65
C SER A 298 -3.61 -15.43 14.97
N GLY A 299 -3.66 -14.15 14.59
CA GLY A 299 -4.83 -13.30 14.80
C GLY A 299 -5.95 -13.57 13.79
N ALA A 300 -7.07 -12.86 13.95
CA ALA A 300 -8.22 -12.98 13.05
C ALA A 300 -7.93 -12.36 11.66
N ASN A 301 -8.73 -12.74 10.66
CA ASN A 301 -8.73 -12.14 9.31
C ASN A 301 -7.38 -12.20 8.59
N ALA A 302 -6.59 -13.25 8.84
CA ALA A 302 -5.34 -13.50 8.14
C ALA A 302 -5.57 -13.80 6.64
N VAL A 303 -4.79 -13.15 5.79
CA VAL A 303 -4.77 -13.33 4.33
C VAL A 303 -3.36 -13.75 3.92
N PRO A 304 -3.09 -15.05 3.76
CA PRO A 304 -1.78 -15.52 3.34
C PRO A 304 -1.56 -15.16 1.86
N LEU A 305 -0.63 -14.22 1.62
CA LEU A 305 -0.17 -13.89 0.27
C LEU A 305 1.05 -14.73 -0.13
N CYS A 306 1.86 -15.13 0.86
CA CYS A 306 3.17 -15.79 0.74
C CYS A 306 4.23 -14.93 0.04
N GLN A 307 3.93 -14.46 -1.17
CA GLN A 307 4.76 -13.56 -1.97
C GLN A 307 3.92 -12.63 -2.84
N VAL A 308 4.49 -11.48 -3.21
CA VAL A 308 3.89 -10.50 -4.12
C VAL A 308 4.90 -10.07 -5.17
N ARG A 309 4.45 -9.83 -6.41
CA ARG A 309 5.32 -9.42 -7.53
C ARG A 309 5.90 -8.03 -7.30
N THR A 310 7.19 -7.88 -7.54
CA THR A 310 7.91 -6.58 -7.51
C THR A 310 8.55 -6.22 -8.84
N ALA A 311 8.65 -7.17 -9.78
CA ALA A 311 9.11 -6.93 -11.14
C ALA A 311 8.42 -7.85 -12.15
N GLY A 312 8.37 -7.40 -13.41
CA GLY A 312 7.75 -8.12 -14.51
C GLY A 312 6.24 -7.92 -14.59
N THR A 313 5.59 -8.66 -15.50
CA THR A 313 4.14 -8.60 -15.71
C THR A 313 3.41 -9.60 -14.83
N SER A 314 2.09 -9.47 -14.65
CA SER A 314 1.29 -10.48 -13.93
C SER A 314 1.37 -11.86 -14.57
N ALA A 315 1.47 -11.93 -15.91
CA ALA A 315 1.62 -13.18 -16.66
C ALA A 315 3.04 -13.76 -16.64
N ALA A 316 4.06 -12.92 -16.44
CA ALA A 316 5.47 -13.30 -16.40
C ALA A 316 6.21 -12.47 -15.33
N PRO A 317 6.02 -12.78 -14.04
CA PRO A 317 6.74 -12.14 -12.96
C PRO A 317 8.24 -12.49 -13.01
N THR A 318 9.10 -11.53 -12.68
CA THR A 318 10.56 -11.72 -12.69
C THR A 318 11.22 -11.51 -11.32
N ALA A 319 10.51 -10.89 -10.37
CA ALA A 319 10.95 -10.76 -8.99
C ALA A 319 9.76 -10.68 -8.04
N PHE A 320 10.00 -11.04 -6.77
CA PHE A 320 8.99 -11.10 -5.73
C PHE A 320 9.51 -10.56 -4.39
N LEU A 321 8.60 -10.04 -3.58
CA LEU A 321 8.76 -9.88 -2.15
C LEU A 321 8.11 -11.09 -1.46
N GLY A 322 8.80 -11.72 -0.50
CA GLY A 322 8.33 -12.91 0.19
C GLY A 322 8.90 -14.20 -0.41
N GLY A 323 8.18 -15.31 -0.25
CA GLY A 323 8.58 -16.61 -0.83
C GLY A 323 7.38 -17.44 -1.26
N PRO A 324 7.60 -18.50 -2.06
CA PRO A 324 6.50 -19.32 -2.56
C PRO A 324 5.74 -19.96 -1.40
N CYS A 325 4.40 -20.00 -1.47
CA CYS A 325 3.64 -20.98 -0.70
C CYS A 325 4.18 -22.37 -1.14
#